data_AF-A0A0M4ER55-F1
#
_entry.id   AF-A0A0M4ER55-F1
#
_cell.length_a   1.000
_cell.length_b   1.000
_cell.length_c   1.000
_cell.angle_alpha   90.00
_cell.angle_beta   90.00
_cell.angle_gamma   90.00
#
_symmetry.space_group_name_H-M   'P 1'
#
loop_
_entity.id
_entity.type
_entity.pdbx_description
1 polymer ?
#
loop_
_entity_poly.entity_id
_entity_poly.type
_entity_poly.pdbx_seq_one_letter_code
_entity_poly.pdbx_strand_id
1 'polypeptide(L)'
;MIYKTAIVLLILVQCLLAAPTIKQHTSVDLRQEQLEQEAHTETINLLNALFRAQIAYFSGVREKLNPQTKRAQDIAQYVVRLHVAIAEPDMDKKNTMWLNIFEQFNQTPLLSNKQEDTGLSDDQYKALLTDKKLQDITQSFVRDVSAYFWKIAQLSGKVIEISMDDYGKSNEIHK
;
A
#
# COMPACT_ATOMS: atom_id res chain seq x y z
N MET A 1 19.80 7.62 -1.63
CA MET A 1 18.62 8.51 -1.60
C MET A 1 17.28 7.78 -1.44
N ILE A 2 17.22 6.44 -1.48
CA ILE A 2 15.99 5.63 -1.44
C ILE A 2 15.40 5.49 -0.02
N TYR A 3 16.21 5.69 1.03
CA TYR A 3 15.75 5.59 2.43
C TYR A 3 14.82 6.74 2.86
N LYS A 4 14.84 7.90 2.18
CA LYS A 4 13.98 9.04 2.53
C LYS A 4 12.52 8.81 2.11
N THR A 5 12.27 8.12 1.00
CA THR A 5 10.90 7.85 0.51
C THR A 5 10.18 6.78 1.33
N ALA A 6 10.90 5.81 1.88
CA ALA A 6 10.32 4.78 2.75
C ALA A 6 9.78 5.36 4.08
N ILE A 7 10.47 6.37 4.63
CA ILE A 7 10.05 7.05 5.87
C ILE A 7 8.77 7.87 5.64
N VAL A 8 8.65 8.53 4.48
CA VAL A 8 7.43 9.29 4.13
C VAL A 8 6.21 8.37 4.03
N LEU A 9 6.40 7.16 3.48
CA LEU A 9 5.33 6.16 3.37
C LEU A 9 4.86 5.64 4.73
N LEU A 10 5.77 5.46 5.70
CA LEU A 10 5.45 5.05 7.07
C LEU A 10 4.71 6.13 7.87
N ILE A 11 5.06 7.40 7.68
CA ILE A 11 4.38 8.53 8.35
C ILE A 11 2.93 8.66 7.86
N LEU A 12 2.68 8.45 6.56
CA LEU A 12 1.33 8.53 5.98
C LEU A 12 0.38 7.45 6.53
N VAL A 13 0.89 6.26 6.84
CA VAL A 13 0.09 5.17 7.45
C VAL A 13 -0.32 5.51 8.89
N GLN A 14 0.53 6.20 9.64
CA GLN A 14 0.22 6.58 11.03
C GLN A 14 -0.84 7.70 11.11
N CYS A 15 -0.96 8.56 10.10
CA CYS A 15 -2.01 9.56 10.05
C CYS A 15 -3.42 8.96 9.82
N LEU A 16 -3.53 7.79 9.18
CA LEU A 16 -4.82 7.14 8.90
C LEU A 16 -5.46 6.50 10.14
N LEU A 17 -4.68 6.19 11.18
CA LEU A 17 -5.17 5.51 12.39
C LEU A 17 -5.64 6.46 13.50
N ALA A 18 -5.49 7.78 13.33
CA ALA A 18 -5.66 8.76 14.40
C ALA A 18 -6.91 9.66 14.24
N ALA A 19 -7.98 9.19 13.59
CA ALA A 19 -9.20 9.99 13.43
C ALA A 19 -10.03 10.01 14.74
N PRO A 20 -10.33 11.20 15.32
CA PRO A 20 -11.14 11.32 16.51
C PRO A 20 -12.63 11.20 16.19
N THR A 21 -13.37 10.44 17.00
CA THR A 21 -14.82 10.24 16.87
C THR A 21 -15.57 11.40 17.55
N ILE A 22 -16.28 12.23 16.78
CA ILE A 22 -17.20 13.25 17.31
C ILE A 22 -18.62 12.90 16.87
N LYS A 23 -19.55 12.80 17.82
CA LYS A 23 -20.96 12.42 17.62
C LYS A 23 -21.84 13.69 17.49
N GLN A 24 -22.66 13.78 16.43
CA GLN A 24 -24.06 14.26 16.34
C GLN A 24 -24.39 15.04 15.03
N HIS A 25 -25.21 14.48 14.13
CA HIS A 25 -26.55 14.98 13.69
C HIS A 25 -27.07 14.18 12.46
N THR A 26 -28.33 13.75 12.52
CA THR A 26 -28.89 12.59 11.79
C THR A 26 -29.05 12.70 10.26
N SER A 27 -28.85 13.86 9.62
CA SER A 27 -28.79 13.99 8.14
C SER A 27 -27.37 14.21 7.61
N VAL A 28 -26.49 14.77 8.46
CA VAL A 28 -25.05 14.88 8.25
C VAL A 28 -24.41 13.50 8.40
N ASP A 29 -24.93 12.68 9.32
CA ASP A 29 -24.58 11.26 9.50
C ASP A 29 -24.61 10.48 8.18
N LEU A 30 -25.67 10.61 7.37
CA LEU A 30 -25.79 9.83 6.12
C LEU A 30 -24.77 10.21 5.04
N ARG A 31 -24.46 11.51 4.90
CA ARG A 31 -23.48 11.97 3.90
C ARG A 31 -22.05 11.68 4.38
N GLN A 32 -21.81 11.80 5.68
CA GLN A 32 -20.52 11.47 6.27
C GLN A 32 -20.26 9.95 6.25
N GLU A 33 -21.25 9.13 6.60
CA GLU A 33 -21.20 7.67 6.52
C GLU A 33 -20.92 7.20 5.08
N GLN A 34 -21.52 7.85 4.07
CA GLN A 34 -21.21 7.59 2.66
C GLN A 34 -19.75 7.90 2.30
N LEU A 35 -19.22 9.04 2.75
CA LEU A 35 -17.82 9.42 2.51
C LEU A 35 -16.84 8.49 3.25
N GLU A 36 -17.16 8.09 4.47
CA GLU A 36 -16.39 7.12 5.24
C GLU A 36 -16.38 5.75 4.56
N GLN A 37 -17.52 5.31 4.04
CA GLN A 37 -17.62 4.05 3.30
C GLN A 37 -16.86 4.10 1.96
N GLU A 38 -16.90 5.22 1.24
CA GLU A 38 -16.11 5.42 0.02
C GLU A 38 -14.60 5.43 0.31
N ALA A 39 -14.17 6.13 1.37
CA ALA A 39 -12.78 6.16 1.81
C ALA A 39 -12.29 4.77 2.25
N HIS A 40 -13.14 4.01 2.95
CA HIS A 40 -12.87 2.63 3.32
C HIS A 40 -12.71 1.74 2.08
N THR A 41 -13.63 1.83 1.11
CA THR A 41 -13.52 1.09 -0.16
C THR A 41 -12.25 1.45 -0.94
N GLU A 42 -11.90 2.73 -1.05
CA GLU A 42 -10.68 3.15 -1.75
C GLU A 42 -9.41 2.72 -1.01
N THR A 43 -9.44 2.65 0.32
CA THR A 43 -8.34 2.08 1.13
C THR A 43 -8.17 0.58 0.87
N ILE A 44 -9.26 -0.18 0.76
CA ILE A 44 -9.21 -1.60 0.35
C ILE A 44 -8.59 -1.74 -1.04
N ASN A 45 -9.02 -0.90 -1.99
CA ASN A 45 -8.51 -0.93 -3.35
C ASN A 45 -7.01 -0.62 -3.41
N LEU A 46 -6.56 0.38 -2.63
CA LEU A 46 -5.14 0.71 -2.48
C LEU A 46 -4.33 -0.48 -1.94
N LEU A 47 -4.80 -1.11 -0.86
CA LEU A 47 -4.12 -2.27 -0.28
C LEU A 47 -4.05 -3.45 -1.27
N ASN A 48 -5.14 -3.75 -1.95
CA ASN A 48 -5.16 -4.80 -2.97
C ASN A 48 -4.24 -4.45 -4.16
N ALA A 49 -4.18 -3.19 -4.58
CA ALA A 49 -3.25 -2.74 -5.63
C ALA A 49 -1.78 -2.89 -5.20
N LEU A 50 -1.46 -2.56 -3.94
CA LEU A 50 -0.13 -2.77 -3.35
C LEU A 50 0.26 -4.26 -3.38
N PHE A 51 -0.65 -5.16 -3.01
CA PHE A 51 -0.40 -6.61 -3.09
C PHE A 51 -0.13 -7.06 -4.53
N ARG A 52 -0.99 -6.68 -5.48
CA ARG A 52 -0.86 -7.07 -6.89
C ARG A 52 0.46 -6.60 -7.49
N ALA A 53 0.87 -5.37 -7.18
CA ALA A 53 2.12 -4.81 -7.66
C ALA A 53 3.34 -5.56 -7.11
N GLN A 54 3.35 -5.86 -5.80
CA GLN A 54 4.42 -6.66 -5.20
C GLN A 54 4.48 -8.07 -5.79
N ILE A 55 3.32 -8.74 -5.93
CA ILE A 55 3.22 -10.05 -6.58
C ILE A 55 3.80 -10.01 -7.99
N ALA A 56 3.37 -9.04 -8.82
CA ALA A 56 3.82 -8.92 -10.20
C ALA A 56 5.33 -8.65 -10.30
N TYR A 57 5.84 -7.71 -9.49
CA TYR A 57 7.26 -7.37 -9.48
C TYR A 57 8.12 -8.57 -9.08
N PHE A 58 7.83 -9.18 -7.93
CA PHE A 58 8.63 -10.28 -7.41
C PHE A 58 8.48 -11.57 -8.23
N SER A 59 7.31 -11.83 -8.81
CA SER A 59 7.17 -12.91 -9.80
C SER A 59 8.06 -12.66 -11.02
N GLY A 60 8.10 -11.43 -11.52
CA GLY A 60 8.97 -11.04 -12.64
C GLY A 60 10.46 -11.12 -12.32
N VAL A 61 10.88 -10.83 -11.07
CA VAL A 61 12.25 -11.06 -10.60
C VAL A 61 12.54 -12.56 -10.56
N ARG A 62 11.64 -13.36 -9.98
CA ARG A 62 11.81 -14.81 -9.86
C ARG A 62 11.96 -15.50 -11.21
N GLU A 63 11.15 -15.12 -12.20
CA GLU A 63 11.20 -15.66 -13.57
C GLU A 63 12.59 -15.54 -14.21
N LYS A 64 13.40 -14.59 -13.77
CA LYS A 64 14.73 -14.32 -14.32
C LYS A 64 15.87 -14.92 -13.51
N LEU A 65 15.57 -15.42 -12.32
CA LEU A 65 16.53 -16.13 -11.49
C LEU A 65 16.50 -17.62 -11.83
N ASN A 66 17.63 -18.30 -11.61
CA ASN A 66 17.63 -19.76 -11.67
C ASN A 66 16.69 -20.29 -10.54
N PRO A 67 15.68 -21.13 -10.85
CA PRO A 67 14.72 -21.64 -9.87
C PRO A 67 15.34 -22.41 -8.69
N GLN A 68 16.55 -22.94 -8.86
CA GLN A 68 17.26 -23.69 -7.82
C GLN A 68 17.99 -22.78 -6.82
N THR A 69 18.07 -21.48 -7.09
CA THR A 69 18.73 -20.53 -6.21
C THR A 69 17.88 -20.26 -4.97
N LYS A 70 18.54 -20.02 -3.84
CA LYS A 70 17.87 -19.66 -2.58
C LYS A 70 17.00 -18.41 -2.76
N ARG A 71 17.48 -17.38 -3.47
CA ARG A 71 16.70 -16.16 -3.72
C ARG A 71 15.42 -16.45 -4.50
N ALA A 72 15.44 -17.33 -5.51
CA ALA A 72 14.24 -17.68 -6.24
C ALA A 72 13.20 -18.39 -5.34
N GLN A 73 13.66 -19.23 -4.41
CA GLN A 73 12.80 -19.92 -3.44
C GLN A 73 12.23 -18.96 -2.39
N ASP A 74 13.04 -18.06 -1.84
CA ASP A 74 12.60 -17.00 -0.91
C ASP A 74 11.49 -16.15 -1.54
N ILE A 75 11.72 -15.73 -2.80
CA ILE A 75 10.74 -14.94 -3.56
C ILE A 75 9.47 -15.75 -3.83
N ALA A 76 9.59 -17.06 -4.14
CA ALA A 76 8.42 -17.91 -4.34
C ALA A 76 7.55 -17.96 -3.07
N GLN A 77 8.16 -18.15 -1.90
CA GLN A 77 7.44 -18.17 -0.63
C GLN A 77 6.79 -16.82 -0.32
N TYR A 78 7.50 -15.73 -0.59
CA TYR A 78 6.97 -14.37 -0.45
C TYR A 78 5.71 -14.15 -1.29
N VAL A 79 5.79 -14.47 -2.59
CA VAL A 79 4.66 -14.31 -3.52
C VAL A 79 3.45 -15.17 -3.11
N VAL A 80 3.67 -16.40 -2.65
CA VAL A 80 2.60 -17.26 -2.14
C VAL A 80 1.88 -16.61 -0.96
N ARG A 81 2.63 -16.05 0.00
CA ARG A 81 2.03 -15.38 1.17
C ARG A 81 1.24 -14.12 0.77
N LEU A 82 1.74 -13.34 -0.19
CA LEU A 82 0.99 -12.19 -0.72
C LEU A 82 -0.31 -12.63 -1.41
N HIS A 83 -0.31 -13.76 -2.13
CA HIS A 83 -1.53 -14.33 -2.72
C HIS A 83 -2.56 -14.77 -1.66
N VAL A 84 -2.10 -15.30 -0.53
CA VAL A 84 -2.99 -15.62 0.60
C VAL A 84 -3.56 -14.33 1.20
N ALA A 85 -2.72 -13.32 1.45
CA ALA A 85 -3.14 -12.07 2.08
C ALA A 85 -4.12 -11.28 1.21
N ILE A 86 -3.92 -11.20 -0.11
CA ILE A 86 -4.84 -10.49 -1.00
C ILE A 86 -6.21 -11.17 -1.10
N ALA A 87 -6.27 -12.49 -0.93
CA ALA A 87 -7.50 -13.28 -0.98
C ALA A 87 -8.31 -13.23 0.33
N GLU A 88 -7.72 -12.76 1.44
CA GLU A 88 -8.41 -12.61 2.72
C GLU A 88 -9.56 -11.57 2.61
N PRO A 89 -10.82 -11.94 2.91
CA PRO A 89 -11.94 -11.01 2.90
C PRO A 89 -11.97 -10.07 4.12
N ASP A 90 -11.43 -10.49 5.27
CA ASP A 90 -11.42 -9.71 6.51
C ASP A 90 -10.28 -8.68 6.50
N MET A 91 -10.61 -7.40 6.65
CA MET A 91 -9.64 -6.31 6.51
C MET A 91 -8.62 -6.24 7.66
N ASP A 92 -9.04 -6.52 8.89
CA ASP A 92 -8.14 -6.51 10.04
C ASP A 92 -7.17 -7.68 9.95
N LYS A 93 -7.67 -8.85 9.54
CA LYS A 93 -6.81 -10.01 9.26
C LYS A 93 -5.89 -9.77 8.09
N LYS A 94 -6.37 -9.19 6.99
CA LYS A 94 -5.54 -8.83 5.82
C LYS A 94 -4.43 -7.88 6.21
N ASN A 95 -4.72 -6.86 7.00
CA ASN A 95 -3.73 -5.89 7.49
C ASN A 95 -2.70 -6.57 8.40
N THR A 96 -3.15 -7.46 9.29
CA THR A 96 -2.26 -8.27 10.15
C THR A 96 -1.36 -9.18 9.33
N MET A 97 -1.91 -9.86 8.31
CA MET A 97 -1.14 -10.68 7.38
C MET A 97 -0.11 -9.85 6.63
N TRP A 98 -0.51 -8.67 6.14
CA TRP A 98 0.41 -7.74 5.47
C TRP A 98 1.58 -7.34 6.37
N LEU A 99 1.30 -6.91 7.60
CA LEU A 99 2.32 -6.52 8.57
C LEU A 99 3.27 -7.68 8.86
N ASN A 100 2.74 -8.88 9.12
CA ASN A 100 3.54 -10.07 9.38
C ASN A 100 4.44 -10.45 8.20
N ILE A 101 3.92 -10.34 6.97
CA ILE A 101 4.70 -10.55 5.75
C ILE A 101 5.80 -9.49 5.65
N PHE A 102 5.48 -8.21 5.90
CA PHE A 102 6.46 -7.14 5.86
C PHE A 102 7.58 -7.36 6.88
N GLU A 103 7.25 -7.67 8.14
CA GLU A 103 8.24 -7.89 9.20
C GLU A 103 9.18 -9.06 8.90
N GLN A 104 8.63 -10.20 8.46
CA GLN A 104 9.44 -11.39 8.10
C GLN A 104 10.39 -11.11 6.93
N PHE A 105 9.92 -10.40 5.90
CA PHE A 105 10.70 -10.18 4.70
C PHE A 105 11.57 -8.91 4.75
N ASN A 106 11.30 -7.98 5.66
CA ASN A 106 12.24 -6.88 5.94
C ASN A 106 13.58 -7.41 6.50
N GLN A 107 13.56 -8.55 7.18
CA GLN A 107 14.75 -9.24 7.65
C GLN A 107 15.48 -10.02 6.54
N THR A 108 14.81 -10.27 5.41
CA THR A 108 15.33 -11.03 4.28
C THR A 108 15.39 -10.12 3.07
N PRO A 109 16.47 -9.36 2.85
CA PRO A 109 16.51 -8.34 1.81
C PRO A 109 16.39 -8.97 0.41
N LEU A 110 15.16 -9.15 -0.07
CA LEU A 110 14.81 -9.82 -1.34
C LEU A 110 15.42 -9.10 -2.55
N LEU A 111 15.75 -7.82 -2.39
CA LEU A 111 16.38 -6.98 -3.39
C LEU A 111 17.89 -6.85 -3.21
N SER A 112 18.47 -7.46 -2.19
CA SER A 112 19.93 -7.53 -2.04
C SER A 112 20.50 -8.70 -2.81
N ASN A 113 21.67 -8.45 -3.40
CA ASN A 113 22.46 -9.50 -3.98
C ASN A 113 23.38 -10.11 -2.92
N LYS A 114 23.35 -11.44 -2.84
CA LYS A 114 24.46 -12.26 -2.37
C LYS A 114 24.69 -13.27 -3.46
N GLN A 115 25.90 -13.31 -4.02
CA GLN A 115 26.16 -14.14 -5.20
C GLN A 115 25.91 -15.63 -4.91
N GLU A 116 26.13 -16.09 -3.68
CA GLU A 116 25.77 -17.46 -3.27
C GLU A 116 24.25 -17.72 -3.26
N ASP A 117 23.43 -16.69 -3.04
CA ASP A 117 21.97 -16.82 -2.95
C ASP A 117 21.29 -16.65 -4.33
N THR A 118 21.93 -15.94 -5.27
CA THR A 118 21.35 -15.58 -6.58
C THR A 118 22.05 -16.24 -7.76
N GLY A 119 23.31 -16.65 -7.61
CA GLY A 119 24.17 -17.10 -8.70
C GLY A 119 24.64 -15.97 -9.63
N LEU A 120 24.40 -14.70 -9.27
CA LEU A 120 24.67 -13.52 -10.10
C LEU A 120 25.65 -12.58 -9.42
N SER A 121 26.52 -11.95 -10.21
CA SER A 121 27.28 -10.78 -9.78
C SER A 121 26.36 -9.59 -9.52
N ASP A 122 26.84 -8.59 -8.76
CA ASP A 122 26.05 -7.40 -8.42
C ASP A 122 25.57 -6.65 -9.67
N ASP A 123 26.40 -6.55 -10.71
CA ASP A 123 26.04 -5.88 -11.96
C ASP A 123 24.96 -6.66 -12.73
N GLN A 124 25.07 -7.99 -12.77
CA GLN A 124 24.04 -8.84 -13.39
C GLN A 124 22.72 -8.76 -12.62
N TYR A 125 22.77 -8.77 -11.29
CA TYR A 125 21.58 -8.67 -10.46
C TYR A 125 20.93 -7.29 -10.59
N LYS A 126 21.72 -6.21 -10.63
CA LYS A 126 21.22 -4.85 -10.87
C LYS A 126 20.58 -4.73 -12.25
N ALA A 127 21.20 -5.29 -13.29
CA ALA A 127 20.63 -5.32 -14.64
C ALA A 127 19.30 -6.08 -14.67
N LEU A 128 19.20 -7.20 -13.94
CA LEU A 128 17.95 -7.96 -13.79
C LEU A 128 16.85 -7.11 -13.16
N LEU A 129 17.15 -6.44 -12.03
CA LEU A 129 16.19 -5.60 -11.29
C LEU A 129 15.75 -4.35 -12.06
N THR A 130 16.55 -3.90 -13.02
CA THR A 130 16.29 -2.69 -13.82
C THR A 130 15.89 -3.00 -15.25
N ASP A 131 15.56 -4.24 -15.57
CA ASP A 131 15.01 -4.57 -16.88
C ASP A 131 13.69 -3.83 -17.16
N LYS A 132 13.45 -3.56 -18.44
CA LYS A 132 12.28 -2.84 -18.93
C LYS A 132 10.95 -3.37 -18.38
N LYS A 133 10.72 -4.69 -18.34
CA LYS A 133 9.47 -5.27 -17.79
C LYS A 133 9.28 -4.88 -16.32
N LEU A 134 10.34 -4.92 -15.52
CA LEU A 134 10.28 -4.54 -14.10
C LEU A 134 10.11 -3.03 -13.94
N GLN A 135 10.78 -2.22 -14.76
CA GLN A 135 10.58 -0.77 -14.78
C GLN A 135 9.13 -0.41 -15.13
N ASP A 136 8.52 -1.06 -16.13
CA ASP A 136 7.13 -0.84 -16.54
C ASP A 136 6.16 -1.19 -15.41
N ILE A 137 6.43 -2.28 -14.66
CA ILE A 137 5.68 -2.66 -13.45
C ILE A 137 5.82 -1.59 -12.38
N THR A 138 7.04 -1.12 -12.10
CA THR A 138 7.28 -0.07 -11.09
C THR A 138 6.61 1.26 -11.46
N GLN A 139 6.66 1.66 -12.73
CA GLN A 139 6.01 2.88 -13.20
C GLN A 139 4.49 2.79 -13.08
N SER A 140 3.91 1.66 -13.50
CA SER A 140 2.47 1.41 -13.35
C SER A 140 2.05 1.44 -11.89
N PHE A 141 2.84 0.82 -11.01
CA PHE A 141 2.62 0.85 -9.57
C PHE A 141 2.59 2.27 -9.00
N VAL A 142 3.59 3.10 -9.30
CA VAL A 142 3.65 4.49 -8.81
C VAL A 142 2.44 5.28 -9.28
N ARG A 143 2.09 5.17 -10.57
CA ARG A 143 0.91 5.83 -11.14
C ARG A 143 -0.38 5.42 -10.41
N ASP A 144 -0.59 4.12 -10.25
CA ASP A 144 -1.83 3.58 -9.70
C ASP A 144 -1.96 3.96 -8.21
N VAL A 145 -0.88 3.85 -7.43
CA VAL A 145 -0.86 4.28 -6.01
C VAL A 145 -1.07 5.77 -5.87
N SER A 146 -0.43 6.60 -6.71
CA SER A 146 -0.65 8.05 -6.69
C SER A 146 -2.10 8.42 -6.98
N ALA A 147 -2.77 7.71 -7.89
CA ALA A 147 -4.19 7.92 -8.16
C ALA A 147 -5.08 7.60 -6.94
N TYR A 148 -4.81 6.50 -6.24
CA TYR A 148 -5.54 6.16 -5.00
C TYR A 148 -5.28 7.17 -3.88
N PHE A 149 -4.03 7.58 -3.64
CA PHE A 149 -3.73 8.62 -2.65
C PHE A 149 -4.44 9.93 -2.95
N TRP A 150 -4.49 10.33 -4.23
CA TRP A 150 -5.20 11.54 -4.63
C TRP A 150 -6.70 11.45 -4.33
N LYS A 151 -7.34 10.32 -4.63
CA LYS A 151 -8.75 10.09 -4.30
C LYS A 151 -9.01 10.16 -2.80
N ILE A 152 -8.19 9.49 -1.99
CA ILE A 152 -8.33 9.53 -0.52
C ILE A 152 -8.17 10.97 -0.01
N ALA A 153 -7.17 11.71 -0.49
CA ALA A 153 -6.98 13.12 -0.12
C ALA A 153 -8.18 14.00 -0.48
N GLN A 154 -8.79 13.79 -1.66
CA GLN A 154 -10.02 14.49 -2.06
C GLN A 154 -11.20 14.16 -1.14
N LEU A 155 -11.38 12.89 -0.77
CA LEU A 155 -12.43 12.46 0.15
C LEU A 155 -12.23 13.08 1.53
N SER A 156 -11.00 13.06 2.07
CA SER A 156 -10.68 13.72 3.34
C SER A 156 -10.94 15.22 3.31
N GLY A 157 -10.61 15.90 2.20
CA GLY A 157 -10.90 17.33 2.04
C GLY A 157 -12.40 17.65 2.10
N LYS A 158 -13.24 16.82 1.45
CA LYS A 158 -14.70 16.97 1.46
C LYS A 158 -15.31 16.78 2.86
N VAL A 159 -14.77 15.85 3.66
CA VAL A 159 -15.22 15.65 5.05
C VAL A 159 -14.95 16.89 5.91
N ILE A 160 -13.79 17.53 5.73
CA ILE A 160 -13.44 18.77 6.44
C ILE A 160 -14.33 19.93 6.00
N GLU A 161 -14.58 20.07 4.70
CA GLU A 161 -15.44 21.13 4.15
C GLU A 161 -16.87 21.03 4.72
N ILE A 162 -17.45 19.83 4.80
CA ILE A 162 -18.75 19.59 5.44
C ILE A 162 -18.72 20.01 6.91
N SER A 163 -17.64 19.64 7.63
CA SER A 163 -17.46 19.99 9.04
C SER A 163 -17.34 21.50 9.26
N MET A 164 -16.70 22.23 8.34
CA MET A 164 -16.52 23.68 8.40
C MET A 164 -17.81 24.44 8.04
N ASP A 165 -18.53 23.99 7.01
CA ASP A 165 -19.83 24.54 6.61
C ASP A 165 -20.85 24.44 7.75
N ASP A 166 -20.85 23.32 8.49
CA ASP A 166 -21.73 23.12 9.62
C ASP A 166 -21.36 23.99 10.83
N TYR A 167 -20.07 24.20 11.10
CA TYR A 167 -19.62 25.13 12.13
C TYR A 167 -20.06 26.57 11.82
N GLY A 168 -19.94 26.99 10.55
CA GLY A 168 -20.41 28.30 10.07
C GLY A 168 -21.91 28.50 10.23
N LYS A 169 -22.72 27.50 9.86
CA LYS A 169 -24.19 27.55 9.97
C LYS A 169 -24.69 27.53 11.41
N SER A 170 -24.06 26.77 12.31
CA SER A 170 -24.46 26.75 13.73
C SER A 170 -24.25 28.11 14.42
N ASN A 171 -23.25 28.89 13.98
CA ASN A 171 -22.90 30.19 14.54
C ASN A 171 -23.80 31.33 14.03
N GLU A 172 -24.44 31.18 12.86
CA GLU A 172 -25.47 32.12 12.36
C GLU A 172 -26.82 31.95 13.07
N ILE A 173 -27.12 30.76 13.61
CA ILE A 173 -28.39 30.46 14.32
C ILE A 173 -28.37 30.99 15.78
N HIS A 174 -27.22 31.45 16.27
CA HIS A 174 -27.04 31.98 17.64
C HIS A 174 -26.75 33.50 17.68
N LYS A 175 -27.02 34.23 16.59
CA LYS A 175 -27.03 35.69 16.53
C LYS A 175 -28.45 36.22 16.35
#